data_AF-A0A7S1EYC1-F1
#
_entry.id   AF-A0A7S1EYC1-F1
#
_cell.length_a   1.000
_cell.length_b   1.000
_cell.length_c   1.000
_cell.angle_alpha   90.00
_cell.angle_beta   90.00
_cell.angle_gamma   90.00
#
_symmetry.space_group_name_H-M   'P 1'
#
loop_
_entity.id
_entity.type
_entity.pdbx_description
1 polymer ?
#
loop_
_entity_poly.entity_id
_entity_poly.type
_entity_poly.pdbx_seq_one_letter_code
_entity_poly.pdbx_strand_id
1 'polypeptide(L)'
;AINVTEVPRVVASLNNGDCFVLDAGKDIVKWYGSSSSPFEKNAANTFAENTENERDGHARTMDFTDAEDKFWDLLGGKGDVADGPEARDLQPPGDNVLFKFVDGSFVEVAREGLSTSMLESSSVFMLETEGSLLVWLGQDSGAFKCKHKVIEAASNFVKTTGRSEHTHIVTIKEGREGRVPQWHNVLSS
;
A
#
# COMPACT_ATOMS: atom_id res chain seq x y z
N ALA A 1 9.88 2.86 7.66
CA ALA A 1 10.37 3.88 6.70
C ALA A 1 9.20 4.80 6.39
N ILE A 2 9.43 6.10 6.23
CA ILE A 2 8.38 7.02 5.78
C ILE A 2 8.36 6.98 4.25
N ASN A 3 7.17 6.79 3.68
CA ASN A 3 6.95 6.73 2.23
C ASN A 3 6.10 7.91 1.79
N VAL A 4 6.44 8.51 0.65
CA VAL A 4 5.64 9.56 0.00
C VAL A 4 5.08 8.97 -1.28
N THR A 5 3.75 9.04 -1.44
CA THR A 5 3.03 8.44 -2.58
C THR A 5 1.96 9.42 -3.06
N GLU A 6 1.79 9.53 -4.37
CA GLU A 6 0.70 10.31 -4.96
C GLU A 6 -0.60 9.51 -4.89
N VAL A 7 -1.71 10.19 -4.58
CA VAL A 7 -3.05 9.59 -4.46
C VAL A 7 -4.07 10.44 -5.21
N PRO A 8 -5.24 9.90 -5.58
CA PRO A 8 -6.29 10.69 -6.20
C PRO A 8 -6.64 11.93 -5.37
N ARG A 9 -6.80 13.09 -6.03
CA ARG A 9 -7.18 14.37 -5.41
C ARG A 9 -8.68 14.39 -5.07
N VAL A 10 -9.08 13.61 -4.08
CA VAL A 10 -10.45 13.53 -3.54
C VAL A 10 -10.40 13.35 -2.02
N VAL A 11 -11.46 13.77 -1.31
CA VAL A 11 -11.55 13.64 0.16
C VAL A 11 -11.37 12.19 0.63
N ALA A 12 -11.88 11.23 -0.13
CA ALA A 12 -11.79 9.80 0.20
C ALA A 12 -10.34 9.26 0.26
N SER A 13 -9.36 9.99 -0.26
CA SER A 13 -7.95 9.63 -0.14
C SER A 13 -7.34 10.03 1.21
N LEU A 14 -7.97 10.95 1.94
CA LEU A 14 -7.47 11.43 3.23
C LEU A 14 -7.79 10.45 4.35
N ASN A 15 -6.92 10.41 5.36
CA ASN A 15 -7.19 9.72 6.60
C ASN A 15 -6.47 10.38 7.78
N ASN A 16 -7.03 10.28 8.98
CA ASN A 16 -6.49 10.89 10.19
C ASN A 16 -5.17 10.27 10.67
N GLY A 17 -4.76 9.13 10.14
CA GLY A 17 -3.50 8.46 10.47
C GLY A 17 -2.27 9.01 9.76
N ASP A 18 -2.46 9.59 8.57
CA ASP A 18 -1.38 10.02 7.69
C ASP A 18 -1.23 11.56 7.63
N CYS A 19 -0.17 12.02 6.97
CA CYS A 19 -0.01 13.40 6.55
C CYS A 19 -0.11 13.50 5.02
N PHE A 20 -0.72 14.56 4.53
CA PHE A 20 -0.94 14.79 3.10
C PHE A 20 -0.39 16.15 2.69
N VAL A 21 0.13 16.23 1.47
CA VAL A 21 0.56 17.48 0.84
C VAL A 21 -0.28 17.64 -0.42
N LEU A 22 -1.14 18.66 -0.42
CA LEU A 22 -1.93 19.03 -1.59
C LEU A 22 -1.15 20.05 -2.41
N ASP A 23 -0.62 19.58 -3.53
CA ASP A 23 0.08 20.40 -4.49
C ASP A 23 -0.89 20.98 -5.55
N ALA A 24 -1.16 22.28 -5.46
CA ALA A 24 -2.00 23.02 -6.39
C ALA A 24 -1.18 24.02 -7.24
N GLY A 25 0.09 23.70 -7.51
CA GLY A 25 0.98 24.51 -8.35
C GLY A 25 1.55 25.72 -7.60
N LYS A 26 0.78 26.81 -7.46
CA LYS A 26 1.26 27.99 -6.71
C LYS A 26 1.14 27.83 -5.20
N ASP A 27 0.29 26.91 -4.77
CA ASP A 27 -0.04 26.70 -3.38
C ASP A 27 0.21 25.24 -3.02
N ILE A 28 0.96 25.04 -1.95
CA ILE A 28 1.28 23.71 -1.42
C ILE A 28 0.71 23.67 -0.01
N VAL A 29 -0.36 22.91 0.21
CA VAL A 29 -1.06 22.87 1.49
C VAL A 29 -0.70 21.59 2.24
N LYS A 30 -0.18 21.74 3.46
CA LYS A 30 0.14 20.62 4.35
C LYS A 30 -1.05 20.31 5.23
N TRP A 31 -1.52 19.08 5.19
CA TRP A 31 -2.56 18.57 6.06
C TRP A 31 -1.96 17.47 6.96
N TYR A 32 -2.18 17.58 8.27
CA TYR A 32 -1.70 16.61 9.23
C TYR A 32 -2.90 15.91 9.86
N GLY A 33 -3.01 14.60 9.67
CA GLY A 33 -4.04 13.79 10.31
C GLY A 33 -3.94 13.90 11.82
N SER A 34 -5.09 13.89 12.49
CA SER A 34 -5.16 14.06 13.95
C SER A 34 -4.38 13.00 14.73
N SER A 35 -4.24 11.79 14.17
CA SER A 35 -3.48 10.67 14.73
C SER A 35 -2.11 10.43 14.07
N SER A 36 -1.66 11.32 13.18
CA SER A 36 -0.35 11.19 12.51
C SER A 36 0.83 11.37 13.46
N SER A 37 1.89 10.60 13.21
CA SER A 37 3.10 10.59 14.03
C SER A 37 3.99 11.83 13.78
N PRO A 38 4.84 12.22 14.75
CA PRO A 38 5.81 13.31 14.55
C PRO A 38 6.76 13.09 13.37
N PHE A 39 7.09 11.83 13.06
CA PHE A 39 7.97 11.49 11.94
C PHE A 39 7.29 11.75 10.58
N GLU A 40 6.00 11.42 10.46
CA GLU A 40 5.20 11.70 9.25
C GLU A 40 5.00 13.19 9.06
N LYS A 41 4.70 13.94 10.13
CA LYS A 41 4.58 15.40 10.10
C LYS A 41 5.87 16.06 9.61
N ASN A 42 7.01 15.62 10.15
CA ASN A 42 8.31 16.13 9.72
C ASN A 42 8.59 15.81 8.24
N ALA A 43 8.31 14.59 7.80
CA ALA A 43 8.51 14.18 6.42
C ALA A 43 7.61 14.95 5.44
N ALA A 44 6.33 15.16 5.77
CA ALA A 44 5.41 15.97 4.96
C ALA A 44 5.86 17.43 4.90
N ASN A 45 6.35 17.99 6.01
CA ASN A 45 6.90 19.34 6.03
C ASN A 45 8.14 19.46 5.13
N THR A 46 9.11 18.55 5.27
CA THR A 46 10.31 18.54 4.42
C THR A 46 9.96 18.36 2.94
N PHE A 47 8.98 17.51 2.62
CA PHE A 47 8.53 17.33 1.24
C PHE A 47 7.94 18.62 0.65
N ALA A 48 7.08 19.31 1.41
CA ALA A 48 6.48 20.56 0.97
C ALA A 48 7.53 21.66 0.77
N GLU A 49 8.46 21.83 1.72
CA GLU A 49 9.56 22.80 1.63
C GLU A 49 10.46 22.53 0.43
N ASN A 50 10.81 21.27 0.16
CA ASN A 50 11.59 20.91 -1.02
C ASN A 50 10.83 21.23 -2.31
N THR A 51 9.53 20.93 -2.36
CA THR A 51 8.67 21.23 -3.52
C THR A 51 8.56 22.74 -3.77
N GLU A 52 8.48 23.55 -2.72
CA GLU A 52 8.51 25.01 -2.81
C GLU A 52 9.86 25.51 -3.34
N ASN A 53 10.98 25.00 -2.79
CA ASN A 53 12.32 25.38 -3.21
C ASN A 53 12.61 25.02 -4.68
N GLU A 54 12.12 23.87 -5.15
CA GLU A 54 12.21 23.45 -6.55
C GLU A 54 11.51 24.41 -7.52
N ARG A 55 10.58 25.23 -7.01
CA ARG A 55 9.81 26.21 -7.78
C ARG A 55 10.37 27.62 -7.71
N ASP A 56 11.54 27.82 -7.09
CA ASP A 56 12.29 29.09 -7.09
C ASP A 56 11.43 30.33 -6.76
N GLY A 57 10.57 30.21 -5.74
CA GLY A 57 9.68 31.28 -5.28
C GLY A 57 8.36 31.44 -6.07
N HIS A 58 8.06 30.55 -7.02
CA HIS A 58 6.78 30.53 -7.74
C HIS A 58 5.67 29.74 -7.05
N ALA A 59 5.96 29.13 -5.90
CA ALA A 59 4.99 28.48 -5.04
C ALA A 59 5.19 28.89 -3.58
N ARG A 60 4.17 28.63 -2.76
CA ARG A 60 4.21 28.88 -1.32
C ARG A 60 3.63 27.69 -0.55
N THR A 61 4.33 27.27 0.49
CA THR A 61 3.81 26.30 1.46
C THR A 61 2.91 26.97 2.50
N MET A 62 1.80 26.33 2.83
CA MET A 62 0.83 26.77 3.84
C MET A 62 0.40 25.59 4.71
N ASP A 63 0.09 25.86 5.98
CA ASP A 63 -0.58 24.88 6.83
C ASP A 63 -2.09 24.85 6.51
N PHE A 64 -2.71 23.68 6.64
CA PHE A 64 -4.15 23.50 6.41
C PHE A 64 -5.01 24.53 7.16
N THR A 65 -4.63 24.90 8.38
CA THR A 65 -5.35 25.88 9.20
C THR A 65 -5.46 27.26 8.54
N ASP A 66 -4.49 27.62 7.68
CA ASP A 66 -4.47 28.91 6.98
C ASP A 66 -5.15 28.84 5.60
N ALA A 67 -5.50 27.64 5.14
CA ALA A 67 -5.99 27.37 3.80
C ALA A 67 -7.18 26.39 3.77
N GLU A 68 -7.93 26.26 4.88
CA GLU A 68 -8.95 25.20 5.05
C GLU A 68 -10.01 25.24 3.93
N ASP A 69 -10.65 26.38 3.68
CA ASP A 69 -11.69 26.51 2.67
C ASP A 69 -11.17 26.11 1.28
N LYS A 70 -10.00 26.65 0.92
CA LYS A 70 -9.33 26.36 -0.35
C LYS A 70 -8.95 24.89 -0.49
N PHE A 71 -8.47 24.28 0.58
CA PHE A 71 -8.11 22.87 0.60
C PHE A 71 -9.31 21.99 0.29
N TRP A 72 -10.45 22.24 0.95
CA TRP A 72 -11.68 21.48 0.69
C TRP A 72 -12.24 21.74 -0.70
N ASP A 73 -12.27 22.99 -1.17
CA ASP A 73 -12.72 23.31 -2.53
C ASP A 73 -11.89 22.57 -3.59
N LEU A 74 -10.58 22.52 -3.40
CA LEU A 74 -9.66 21.78 -4.26
C LEU A 74 -9.82 20.26 -4.17
N LEU A 75 -10.55 19.71 -3.19
CA LEU A 75 -10.87 18.29 -3.12
C LEU A 75 -12.29 17.96 -3.59
N GLY A 76 -13.04 18.96 -4.07
CA GLY A 76 -14.43 18.82 -4.49
C GLY A 76 -15.45 19.06 -3.37
N GLY A 77 -15.03 19.69 -2.28
CA GLY A 77 -15.85 20.01 -1.11
C GLY A 77 -15.38 19.29 0.15
N LYS A 78 -15.87 19.74 1.30
CA LYS A 78 -15.60 19.09 2.60
C LYS A 78 -16.43 17.82 2.72
N GLY A 79 -15.82 16.76 3.24
CA GLY A 79 -16.47 15.48 3.50
C GLY A 79 -15.85 14.79 4.72
N ASP A 80 -16.34 13.60 5.02
CA ASP A 80 -15.85 12.79 6.13
C ASP A 80 -14.44 12.26 5.84
N VAL A 81 -13.55 12.35 6.83
CA VAL A 81 -12.18 11.82 6.79
C VAL A 81 -12.10 10.61 7.69
N ALA A 82 -11.62 9.49 7.17
CA ALA A 82 -11.56 8.22 7.89
C ALA A 82 -10.55 8.24 9.05
N ASP A 83 -10.85 7.50 10.12
CA ASP A 83 -10.01 7.37 11.31
C ASP A 83 -8.93 6.30 11.12
N GLY A 84 -7.83 6.69 10.45
CA GLY A 84 -6.61 5.88 10.35
C GLY A 84 -6.28 5.36 8.94
N PRO A 85 -5.07 4.82 8.74
CA PRO A 85 -4.57 4.42 7.42
C PRO A 85 -5.37 3.28 6.77
N GLU A 86 -6.32 2.66 7.49
CA GLU A 86 -7.31 1.68 7.01
C GLU A 86 -8.21 2.23 5.88
N ALA A 87 -8.14 3.53 5.57
CA ALA A 87 -8.79 4.12 4.40
C ALA A 87 -8.00 3.94 3.09
N ARG A 88 -6.75 3.45 3.15
CA ARG A 88 -6.00 3.03 1.97
C ARG A 88 -6.34 1.58 1.66
N ASP A 89 -7.45 1.39 0.96
CA ASP A 89 -7.41 0.64 -0.28
C ASP A 89 -8.75 0.84 -1.02
N LEU A 90 -8.68 1.10 -2.32
CA LEU A 90 -9.79 0.85 -3.25
C LEU A 90 -10.06 -0.66 -3.41
N GLN A 91 -9.76 -1.46 -2.38
CA GLN A 91 -10.22 -2.84 -2.23
C GLN A 91 -11.22 -2.88 -1.08
N PRO A 92 -12.43 -3.43 -1.31
CA PRO A 92 -13.36 -3.64 -0.21
C PRO A 92 -12.68 -4.51 0.87
N PRO A 93 -12.84 -4.16 2.16
CA PRO A 93 -12.28 -4.95 3.25
C PRO A 93 -12.88 -6.36 3.23
N GLY A 94 -12.05 -7.39 3.03
CA GLY A 94 -12.47 -8.78 3.20
C GLY A 94 -11.90 -9.82 2.23
N ASP A 95 -11.42 -9.44 1.06
CA ASP A 95 -11.03 -10.42 0.04
C ASP A 95 -9.52 -10.72 0.08
N ASN A 96 -9.06 -11.43 1.11
CA ASN A 96 -7.75 -12.06 1.01
C ASN A 96 -7.81 -13.12 -0.10
N VAL A 97 -6.99 -13.00 -1.14
CA VAL A 97 -7.00 -13.93 -2.27
C VAL A 97 -5.72 -14.76 -2.27
N LEU A 98 -5.89 -16.08 -2.33
CA LEU A 98 -4.78 -17.01 -2.50
C LEU A 98 -4.63 -17.38 -3.98
N PHE A 99 -3.42 -17.23 -4.49
CA PHE A 99 -3.03 -17.60 -5.84
C PHE A 99 -2.00 -18.73 -5.81
N LYS A 100 -2.03 -19.60 -6.81
CA LYS A 100 -1.01 -20.64 -7.05
C LYS A 100 -0.20 -20.29 -8.29
N PHE A 101 1.11 -20.50 -8.22
CA PHE A 101 2.01 -20.31 -9.35
C PHE A 101 1.93 -21.50 -10.31
N VAL A 102 1.48 -21.26 -11.54
CA VAL A 102 1.32 -22.26 -12.59
C VAL A 102 1.88 -21.70 -13.89
N ASP A 103 2.79 -22.44 -14.52
CA ASP A 103 3.38 -22.16 -15.84
C ASP A 103 3.86 -20.71 -16.05
N GLY A 104 4.44 -20.10 -15.01
CA GLY A 104 5.00 -18.74 -15.09
C GLY A 104 4.04 -17.62 -14.67
N SER A 105 2.83 -17.94 -14.23
CA SER A 105 1.79 -16.98 -13.83
C SER A 105 1.14 -17.35 -12.51
N PHE A 106 0.44 -16.39 -11.88
CA PHE A 106 -0.35 -16.62 -10.68
C PHE A 106 -1.83 -16.75 -11.03
N VAL A 107 -2.44 -17.85 -10.61
CA VAL A 107 -3.86 -18.18 -10.85
C VAL A 107 -4.58 -18.23 -9.51
N GLU A 108 -5.74 -17.58 -9.41
CA GLU A 108 -6.57 -17.57 -8.20
C GLU A 108 -7.05 -18.99 -7.87
N VAL A 109 -6.92 -19.39 -6.59
CA VAL A 109 -7.36 -20.70 -6.10
C VAL A 109 -8.34 -20.61 -4.94
N ALA A 110 -8.34 -19.51 -4.18
CA ALA A 110 -9.31 -19.28 -3.10
C ALA A 110 -9.40 -17.78 -2.74
N ARG A 111 -10.55 -17.36 -2.21
CA ARG A 111 -10.84 -15.98 -1.78
C ARG A 111 -11.44 -15.89 -0.37
N GLU A 112 -11.98 -17.00 0.14
CA GLU A 112 -12.56 -17.12 1.48
C GLU A 112 -12.13 -18.44 2.12
N GLY A 113 -12.19 -18.54 3.45
CA GLY A 113 -11.87 -19.78 4.18
C GLY A 113 -10.41 -20.22 4.00
N LEU A 114 -9.50 -19.26 3.87
CA LEU A 114 -8.10 -19.51 3.60
C LEU A 114 -7.46 -20.26 4.77
N SER A 115 -6.76 -21.35 4.45
CA SER A 115 -6.12 -22.20 5.44
C SER A 115 -4.75 -22.64 4.96
N THR A 116 -3.81 -22.81 5.89
CA THR A 116 -2.49 -23.41 5.60
C THR A 116 -2.58 -24.80 4.97
N SER A 117 -3.70 -25.51 5.15
CA SER A 117 -3.97 -26.79 4.50
C SER A 117 -4.09 -26.73 2.97
N MET A 118 -4.34 -25.54 2.40
CA MET A 118 -4.37 -25.32 0.95
C MET A 118 -2.98 -25.25 0.31
N LEU A 119 -1.92 -25.20 1.12
CA LEU A 119 -0.55 -25.02 0.66
C LEU A 119 0.12 -26.36 0.46
N GLU A 120 0.61 -26.57 -0.75
CA GLU A 120 1.38 -27.75 -1.14
C GLU A 120 2.88 -27.41 -1.15
N SER A 121 3.70 -28.17 -0.42
CA SER A 121 5.17 -27.99 -0.37
C SER A 121 5.84 -28.08 -1.74
N SER A 122 5.21 -28.76 -2.71
CA SER A 122 5.67 -28.86 -4.10
C SER A 122 5.34 -27.64 -4.98
N SER A 123 4.66 -26.64 -4.44
CA SER A 123 4.15 -25.49 -5.19
C SER A 123 4.56 -24.16 -4.58
N VAL A 124 4.29 -23.07 -5.31
CA VAL A 124 4.45 -21.70 -4.84
C VAL A 124 3.08 -21.05 -4.79
N PHE A 125 2.84 -20.30 -3.72
CA PHE A 125 1.60 -19.57 -3.53
C PHE A 125 1.88 -18.09 -3.32
N MET A 126 0.88 -17.26 -3.58
CA MET A 126 0.92 -15.83 -3.29
C MET A 126 -0.40 -15.47 -2.63
N LEU A 127 -0.31 -14.95 -1.42
CA LEU A 127 -1.44 -14.44 -0.68
C LEU A 127 -1.48 -12.93 -0.85
N GLU A 128 -2.60 -12.43 -1.35
CA GLU A 128 -2.91 -11.02 -1.38
C GLU A 128 -3.58 -10.60 -0.09
N THR A 129 -3.03 -9.54 0.52
CA THR A 129 -3.55 -8.89 1.71
C THR A 129 -3.64 -7.39 1.47
N GLU A 130 -4.29 -6.67 2.38
CA GLU A 130 -4.28 -5.21 2.42
C GLU A 130 -2.84 -4.68 2.39
N GLY A 131 -2.50 -3.94 1.33
CA GLY A 131 -1.18 -3.36 1.10
C GLY A 131 0.02 -4.29 0.83
N SER A 132 -0.12 -5.62 0.71
CA SER A 132 1.03 -6.52 0.48
C SER A 132 0.70 -7.81 -0.28
N LEU A 133 1.68 -8.33 -1.01
CA LEU A 133 1.66 -9.66 -1.63
C LEU A 133 2.67 -10.56 -0.92
N LEU A 134 2.17 -11.57 -0.23
CA LEU A 134 2.96 -12.55 0.52
C LEU A 134 3.18 -13.80 -0.34
N VAL A 135 4.37 -13.92 -0.94
CA VAL A 135 4.76 -15.05 -1.79
C VAL A 135 5.36 -16.16 -0.94
N TRP A 136 4.65 -17.27 -0.78
CA TRP A 136 5.11 -18.45 -0.06
C TRP A 136 5.76 -19.46 -0.99
N LEU A 137 6.99 -19.85 -0.64
CA LEU A 137 7.79 -20.80 -1.38
C LEU A 137 7.77 -22.16 -0.69
N GLY A 138 7.08 -23.13 -1.29
CA GLY A 138 7.09 -24.51 -0.83
C GLY A 138 8.49 -25.11 -0.90
N GLN A 139 8.83 -25.92 0.10
CA GLN A 139 10.13 -26.52 0.30
C GLN A 139 10.58 -27.36 -0.89
N ASP A 140 9.66 -28.10 -1.48
CA ASP A 140 9.88 -29.07 -2.55
C ASP A 140 9.56 -28.53 -3.95
N SER A 141 9.08 -27.28 -4.05
CA SER A 141 8.70 -26.64 -5.32
C SER A 141 9.87 -26.39 -6.28
N GLY A 142 11.11 -26.48 -5.81
CA GLY A 142 12.30 -26.05 -6.54
C GLY A 142 12.40 -24.53 -6.73
N ALA A 143 11.41 -23.76 -6.26
CA ALA A 143 11.33 -22.32 -6.46
C ALA A 143 12.48 -21.54 -5.81
N PHE A 144 13.17 -22.12 -4.83
CA PHE A 144 14.40 -21.53 -4.30
C PHE A 144 15.48 -21.32 -5.37
N LYS A 145 15.55 -22.20 -6.37
CA LYS A 145 16.50 -22.09 -7.48
C LYS A 145 16.04 -21.09 -8.56
N CYS A 146 14.75 -20.78 -8.61
CA CYS A 146 14.14 -19.91 -9.61
C CYS A 146 13.36 -18.75 -8.99
N LYS A 147 13.76 -18.29 -7.81
CA LYS A 147 13.06 -17.24 -7.04
C LYS A 147 12.88 -15.95 -7.84
N HIS A 148 13.85 -15.61 -8.70
CA HIS A 148 13.73 -14.41 -9.55
C HIS A 148 12.50 -14.48 -10.47
N LYS A 149 12.19 -15.66 -11.04
CA LYS A 149 11.05 -15.83 -11.96
C LYS A 149 9.72 -15.66 -11.25
N VAL A 150 9.65 -16.18 -10.03
CA VAL A 150 8.47 -16.04 -9.17
C VAL A 150 8.24 -14.58 -8.80
N ILE A 151 9.30 -13.86 -8.41
CA ILE A 151 9.20 -12.43 -8.10
C ILE A 151 8.83 -11.63 -9.34
N GLU A 152 9.43 -11.92 -10.49
CA GLU A 152 9.09 -11.27 -11.76
C GLU A 152 7.63 -11.48 -12.13
N ALA A 153 7.11 -12.69 -11.97
CA ALA A 153 5.69 -12.98 -12.17
C ALA A 153 4.79 -12.22 -11.19
N ALA A 154 5.17 -12.11 -9.91
CA ALA A 154 4.43 -11.34 -8.92
C ALA A 154 4.44 -9.83 -9.24
N SER A 155 5.58 -9.29 -9.68
CA SER A 155 5.68 -7.89 -10.13
C SER A 155 4.84 -7.63 -11.39
N ASN A 156 4.84 -8.56 -12.34
CA ASN A 156 3.99 -8.48 -13.52
C ASN A 156 2.51 -8.57 -13.17
N PHE A 157 2.15 -9.40 -12.18
CA PHE A 157 0.81 -9.49 -11.65
C PHE A 157 0.33 -8.13 -11.12
N VAL A 158 1.12 -7.44 -10.29
CA VAL A 158 0.80 -6.07 -9.81
C VAL A 158 0.52 -5.13 -10.97
N LYS A 159 1.42 -5.08 -11.96
CA LYS A 159 1.31 -4.18 -13.13
C LYS A 159 0.07 -4.45 -13.99
N THR A 160 -0.21 -5.73 -14.27
CA THR A 160 -1.27 -6.13 -15.22
C THR A 160 -2.67 -6.04 -14.63
N THR A 161 -2.78 -6.02 -13.31
CA THR A 161 -4.05 -5.99 -12.58
C THR A 161 -4.41 -4.62 -12.04
N GLY A 162 -3.59 -3.59 -12.34
CA GLY A 162 -3.84 -2.21 -11.91
C GLY A 162 -3.67 -2.00 -10.41
N ARG A 163 -2.97 -2.91 -9.72
CA ARG A 163 -2.62 -2.74 -8.30
C ARG A 163 -1.57 -1.64 -8.15
N SER A 164 -1.50 -1.05 -6.96
CA SER A 164 -0.52 -0.01 -6.64
C SER A 164 0.90 -0.49 -6.92
N GLU A 165 1.71 0.33 -7.59
CA GLU A 165 3.14 0.05 -7.78
C GLU A 165 3.91 -0.02 -6.46
N HIS A 166 3.30 0.46 -5.36
CA HIS A 166 3.85 0.41 -4.01
C HIS A 166 3.50 -0.88 -3.24
N THR A 167 2.73 -1.79 -3.83
CA THR A 167 2.41 -3.07 -3.20
C THR A 167 3.70 -3.83 -2.87
N HIS A 168 3.93 -4.06 -1.57
CA HIS A 168 5.13 -4.73 -1.12
C HIS A 168 5.05 -6.23 -1.41
N ILE A 169 6.03 -6.76 -2.15
CA ILE A 169 6.17 -8.19 -2.38
C ILE A 169 7.11 -8.78 -1.33
N VAL A 170 6.58 -9.62 -0.44
CA VAL A 170 7.34 -10.28 0.62
C VAL A 170 7.46 -11.76 0.30
N THR A 171 8.68 -12.29 0.30
CA THR A 171 8.89 -13.75 0.13
C THR A 171 9.00 -14.46 1.46
N ILE A 172 8.21 -15.52 1.63
CA ILE A 172 8.17 -16.39 2.80
C ILE A 172 8.65 -17.78 2.38
N LYS A 173 9.48 -18.41 3.20
CA LYS A 173 9.88 -19.81 2.99
C LYS A 173 8.99 -20.70 3.84
N GLU A 174 8.63 -21.87 3.33
CA GLU A 174 7.99 -22.91 4.14
C GLU A 174 8.78 -23.16 5.44
N GLY A 175 8.07 -23.20 6.57
CA GLY A 175 8.63 -23.33 7.92
C GLY A 175 9.23 -22.04 8.51
N ARG A 176 9.12 -20.89 7.82
CA ARG A 176 9.55 -19.57 8.32
C ARG A 176 8.43 -18.53 8.35
N GLU A 177 7.18 -18.98 8.31
CA GLU A 177 5.97 -18.16 8.34
C GLU A 177 5.87 -17.32 9.61
N GLY A 178 6.34 -17.85 10.75
CA GLY A 178 6.30 -17.18 12.07
C GLY A 178 7.04 -15.85 12.17
N ARG A 179 7.74 -15.42 11.13
CA ARG A 179 8.39 -14.10 11.03
C ARG A 179 7.52 -13.05 10.33
N VAL A 180 6.36 -13.44 9.82
CA VAL A 180 5.45 -12.58 9.05
C VAL A 180 4.07 -12.62 9.72
N PRO A 181 3.77 -11.70 10.65
CA PRO A 181 2.51 -11.70 11.41
C PRO A 181 1.26 -11.68 10.52
N GLN A 182 1.31 -10.96 9.40
CA GLN A 182 0.22 -10.87 8.42
C GLN A 182 -0.18 -12.24 7.84
N TRP A 183 0.78 -13.14 7.66
CA TRP A 183 0.52 -14.48 7.13
C TRP A 183 -0.38 -15.30 8.07
N HIS A 184 -0.12 -15.22 9.37
CA HIS A 184 -0.91 -15.93 10.36
C HIS A 184 -2.31 -15.35 10.51
N ASN A 185 -2.48 -14.03 10.47
CA ASN A 185 -3.79 -13.43 10.64
C ASN A 185 -4.80 -13.85 9.55
N VAL A 186 -4.32 -14.26 8.38
CA VAL A 186 -5.16 -14.62 7.22
C VAL A 186 -5.35 -16.13 7.07
N LEU A 187 -4.33 -16.95 7.33
CA LEU A 187 -4.35 -18.40 7.06
C LEU A 187 -4.56 -19.28 8.31
N SER A 188 -4.74 -18.68 9.50
CA SER A 188 -4.84 -19.41 10.79
C SER A 188 -6.26 -19.60 11.35
N SER A 189 -7.32 -19.40 10.55
CA SER A 189 -8.69 -19.75 10.96
C SER A 189 -9.02 -21.21 10.68
#